data_AF-A0A923XP52-F1
#
_entry.id   AF-A0A923XP52-F1
#
_cell.length_a   1.000
_cell.length_b   1.000
_cell.length_c   1.000
_cell.angle_alpha   90.00
_cell.angle_beta   90.00
_cell.angle_gamma   90.00
#
_symmetry.space_group_name_H-M   'P 1'
#
loop_
_entity.id
_entity.type
_entity.pdbx_description
1 polymer ?
#
loop_
_entity_poly.entity_id
_entity_poly.type
_entity_poly.pdbx_seq_one_letter_code
_entity_poly.pdbx_strand_id
1 'polypeptide(L)'
;MAKITLYLIIIISIVSACNLTTYYSINLFAADISSEDIQAAQRLANESTQQAKKMAEQSTPQSDQANFQIEQAKNLANQAIAQAKQVSEEASKAVNNASVKNGVIANCTTVSTNIETQITKFNDGKNPRVEKFQIIASSVAELIKKLKEEKVDIKNLESSLIILNKKLKNYILVQDSYVSGITSTKFTTCTKSENEFKSSLQDSQNKLKIVKDVAKDLQDYVQKNVRQEIQKIKDQTKN
;
A
#
# COMPACT_ATOMS: atom_id res chain seq x y z
N MET A 1 15.28 -48.99 -18.06
CA MET A 1 13.98 -49.02 -17.35
C MET A 1 14.03 -48.52 -15.89
N ALA A 2 14.85 -49.07 -14.98
CA ALA A 2 14.83 -48.65 -13.56
C ALA A 2 15.13 -47.15 -13.31
N LYS A 3 16.03 -46.56 -14.10
CA LYS A 3 16.42 -45.13 -13.97
C LYS A 3 15.29 -44.15 -14.34
N ILE A 4 14.40 -44.53 -15.27
CA ILE A 4 13.30 -43.69 -15.75
C ILE A 4 12.19 -43.61 -14.70
N THR A 5 11.87 -44.75 -14.10
CA THR A 5 10.85 -44.86 -13.07
C THR A 5 11.18 -43.99 -11.86
N LEU A 6 12.45 -43.94 -11.46
CA LEU A 6 12.93 -43.06 -10.39
C LEU A 6 12.78 -41.57 -10.73
N TYR A 7 13.11 -41.19 -11.98
CA TYR A 7 13.03 -39.81 -12.44
C TYR A 7 11.58 -39.30 -12.49
N LEU A 8 10.64 -40.15 -12.93
CA LEU A 8 9.21 -39.84 -12.96
C LEU A 8 8.62 -39.65 -11.56
N ILE A 9 9.12 -40.38 -10.55
CA ILE A 9 8.68 -40.24 -9.16
C ILE A 9 9.10 -38.88 -8.59
N ILE A 10 10.33 -38.42 -8.87
CA ILE A 10 10.85 -37.14 -8.38
C ILE A 10 10.01 -35.96 -8.90
N ILE A 11 9.65 -35.96 -10.18
CA ILE A 11 8.86 -34.89 -10.80
C ILE A 11 7.45 -34.78 -10.18
N ILE A 12 6.81 -35.92 -9.88
CA ILE A 12 5.46 -35.95 -9.28
C ILE A 12 5.46 -35.34 -7.87
N SER A 13 6.52 -35.59 -7.08
CA SER A 13 6.66 -35.07 -5.72
C SER A 13 6.77 -33.54 -5.67
N ILE A 14 7.48 -32.93 -6.61
CA ILE A 14 7.69 -31.46 -6.67
C ILE A 14 6.37 -30.71 -6.92
N VAL A 15 5.46 -31.30 -7.71
CA VAL A 15 4.16 -30.70 -8.04
C VAL A 15 3.23 -30.66 -6.83
N SER A 16 3.33 -31.62 -5.90
CA SER A 16 2.39 -31.77 -4.78
C SER A 16 2.58 -30.75 -3.64
N ALA A 17 3.78 -30.21 -3.45
CA ALA A 17 4.11 -29.35 -2.30
C ALA A 17 3.66 -27.88 -2.40
N CYS A 18 2.65 -27.54 -3.21
CA CYS A 18 2.39 -26.13 -3.63
C CYS A 18 1.22 -25.39 -2.92
N ASN A 19 0.64 -25.90 -1.83
CA ASN A 19 -0.76 -25.63 -1.50
C ASN A 19 -1.11 -24.81 -0.23
N LEU A 20 -0.24 -23.95 0.34
CA LEU A 20 -0.55 -23.22 1.59
C LEU A 20 -0.33 -21.70 1.49
N THR A 21 -1.35 -20.89 1.82
CA THR A 21 -1.32 -19.41 1.91
C THR A 21 -2.16 -18.92 3.10
N THR A 22 -1.67 -17.92 3.84
CA THR A 22 -2.36 -17.25 4.97
C THR A 22 -2.29 -15.72 4.84
N TYR A 23 -3.37 -15.03 5.23
CA TYR A 23 -3.59 -13.57 5.18
C TYR A 23 -3.91 -13.06 6.61
N TYR A 24 -3.43 -11.87 7.00
CA TYR A 24 -3.82 -11.16 8.23
C TYR A 24 -3.98 -9.65 7.98
N SER A 25 -4.92 -9.03 8.68
CA SER A 25 -5.32 -7.60 8.62
C SER A 25 -5.15 -6.93 9.99
N ILE A 26 -4.85 -5.62 10.05
CA ILE A 26 -4.69 -4.84 11.30
C ILE A 26 -5.33 -3.45 11.16
N ASN A 27 -5.97 -2.98 12.24
CA ASN A 27 -6.56 -1.65 12.46
C ASN A 27 -5.61 -0.69 13.21
N LEU A 28 -5.80 0.63 13.05
CA LEU A 28 -4.96 1.70 13.62
C LEU A 28 -5.80 2.69 14.49
N PHE A 29 -5.25 3.15 15.61
CA PHE A 29 -5.82 4.15 16.53
C PHE A 29 -4.98 5.45 16.56
N ALA A 30 -5.60 6.59 16.89
CA ALA A 30 -4.97 7.90 17.08
C ALA A 30 -5.33 8.52 18.44
N ALA A 31 -4.54 9.46 18.95
CA ALA A 31 -4.67 10.10 20.27
C ALA A 31 -4.79 11.65 20.18
N ASP A 32 -5.56 12.23 21.10
CA ASP A 32 -5.97 13.65 21.18
C ASP A 32 -5.19 14.48 22.23
N ILE A 33 -5.20 15.81 22.07
CA ILE A 33 -4.63 16.83 22.98
C ILE A 33 -5.72 17.35 23.94
N SER A 34 -5.36 17.58 25.22
CA SER A 34 -6.32 17.76 26.33
C SER A 34 -6.84 19.20 26.52
N SER A 35 -8.06 19.32 27.04
CA SER A 35 -8.84 20.56 27.21
C SER A 35 -8.36 21.51 28.32
N GLU A 36 -7.35 21.14 29.13
CA GLU A 36 -6.91 21.91 30.29
C GLU A 36 -6.18 23.21 29.90
N ASP A 37 -5.41 23.17 28.81
CA ASP A 37 -4.61 24.33 28.36
C ASP A 37 -5.49 25.50 27.90
N ILE A 38 -6.70 25.20 27.40
CA ILE A 38 -7.65 26.22 26.94
C ILE A 38 -8.29 26.96 28.12
N GLN A 39 -8.51 26.28 29.24
CA GLN A 39 -9.17 26.87 30.41
C GLN A 39 -8.23 27.81 31.20
N ALA A 40 -6.92 27.56 31.18
CA ALA A 40 -5.94 28.40 31.86
C ALA A 40 -5.86 29.81 31.26
N ALA A 41 -5.96 29.93 29.93
CA ALA A 41 -5.87 31.21 29.23
C ALA A 41 -7.07 32.14 29.50
N GLN A 42 -8.27 31.59 29.70
CA GLN A 42 -9.48 32.39 29.95
C GLN A 42 -9.50 33.05 31.34
N ARG A 43 -8.84 32.48 32.34
CA ARG A 43 -8.80 33.06 33.70
C ARG A 43 -7.97 34.33 33.76
N LEU A 44 -6.81 34.34 33.11
CA LEU A 44 -5.90 35.50 33.11
C LEU A 44 -6.55 36.76 32.50
N ALA A 45 -7.41 36.60 31.48
CA ALA A 45 -8.07 37.72 30.81
C ALA A 45 -9.15 38.39 31.69
N ASN A 46 -9.82 37.61 32.54
CA ASN A 46 -10.89 38.13 33.38
C ASN A 46 -10.35 38.94 34.57
N GLU A 47 -9.17 38.58 35.09
CA GLU A 47 -8.54 39.25 36.24
C GLU A 47 -8.04 40.65 35.89
N SER A 48 -7.41 40.84 34.73
CA SER A 48 -6.93 42.15 34.27
C SER A 48 -8.07 43.16 34.08
N THR A 49 -9.22 42.69 33.61
CA THR A 49 -10.41 43.52 33.38
C THR A 49 -11.01 44.04 34.69
N GLN A 50 -11.03 43.21 35.75
CA GLN A 50 -11.54 43.64 37.06
C GLN A 50 -10.62 44.66 37.73
N GLN A 51 -9.31 44.55 37.54
CA GLN A 51 -8.35 45.46 38.14
C GLN A 51 -8.45 46.88 37.55
N ALA A 52 -8.67 46.99 36.23
CA ALA A 52 -8.89 48.27 35.56
C ALA A 52 -10.16 48.98 36.04
N LYS A 53 -11.24 48.23 36.32
CA LYS A 53 -12.51 48.81 36.78
C LYS A 53 -12.38 49.44 38.18
N LYS A 54 -11.64 48.81 39.09
CA LYS A 54 -11.40 49.33 40.45
C LYS A 54 -10.62 50.65 40.46
N MET A 55 -9.74 50.86 39.48
CA MET A 55 -8.97 52.11 39.36
C MET A 55 -9.83 53.29 38.87
N ALA A 56 -10.92 53.03 38.15
CA ALA A 56 -11.81 54.06 37.62
C ALA A 56 -12.81 54.60 38.65
N GLU A 57 -13.13 53.85 39.72
CA GLU A 57 -14.15 54.22 40.71
C GLU A 57 -13.62 55.17 41.81
N GLN A 58 -12.32 55.46 41.87
CA GLN A 58 -11.70 56.24 42.95
C GLN A 58 -11.46 57.75 42.63
N SER A 59 -11.96 58.28 41.52
CA SER A 59 -11.71 59.69 41.11
C SER A 59 -12.99 60.50 40.84
N THR A 60 -13.14 61.65 41.52
CA THR A 60 -14.15 62.70 41.28
C THR A 60 -13.52 64.10 41.45
N PRO A 61 -14.02 65.19 40.85
CA PRO A 61 -14.61 65.38 39.53
C PRO A 61 -13.82 66.44 38.73
N GLN A 62 -12.89 66.02 37.86
CA GLN A 62 -12.52 66.76 36.64
C GLN A 62 -13.20 66.03 35.48
N SER A 63 -14.54 66.05 35.51
CA SER A 63 -15.44 65.19 34.70
C SER A 63 -15.07 65.17 33.22
N ASP A 64 -14.83 66.33 32.62
CA ASP A 64 -14.85 66.39 31.15
C ASP A 64 -13.49 66.03 30.53
N GLN A 65 -12.39 66.40 31.19
CA GLN A 65 -11.04 65.99 30.78
C GLN A 65 -10.79 64.51 31.07
N ALA A 66 -11.32 63.99 32.18
CA ALA A 66 -11.28 62.56 32.49
C ALA A 66 -12.12 61.75 31.49
N ASN A 67 -13.33 62.22 31.15
CA ASN A 67 -14.18 61.56 30.15
C ASN A 67 -13.53 61.53 28.76
N PHE A 68 -12.81 62.58 28.35
CA PHE A 68 -12.06 62.59 27.09
C PHE A 68 -10.90 61.58 27.09
N GLN A 69 -10.12 61.51 28.17
CA GLN A 69 -9.03 60.53 28.29
C GLN A 69 -9.56 59.10 28.35
N ILE A 70 -10.69 58.88 29.03
CA ILE A 70 -11.39 57.58 29.07
C ILE A 70 -11.84 57.19 27.65
N GLU A 71 -12.39 58.13 26.88
CA GLU A 71 -12.85 57.83 25.51
C GLU A 71 -11.70 57.58 24.54
N GLN A 72 -10.59 58.34 24.66
CA GLN A 72 -9.37 58.08 23.91
C GLN A 72 -8.77 56.71 24.25
N ALA A 73 -8.72 56.35 25.54
CA ALA A 73 -8.25 55.05 26.00
C ALA A 73 -9.14 53.90 25.50
N LYS A 74 -10.47 54.08 25.48
CA LYS A 74 -11.40 53.10 24.89
C LYS A 74 -11.16 52.91 23.40
N ASN A 75 -10.96 53.98 22.64
CA ASN A 75 -10.71 53.90 21.21
C ASN A 75 -9.37 53.21 20.89
N LEU A 76 -8.32 53.53 21.63
CA LEU A 76 -7.02 52.86 21.54
C LEU A 76 -7.12 51.37 21.92
N ALA A 77 -7.85 51.04 22.98
CA ALA A 77 -8.09 49.66 23.39
C ALA A 77 -8.87 48.88 22.31
N ASN A 78 -9.92 49.48 21.73
CA ASN A 78 -10.70 48.85 20.66
C ASN A 78 -9.87 48.63 19.39
N GLN A 79 -8.99 49.57 19.03
CA GLN A 79 -8.07 49.43 17.90
C GLN A 79 -7.04 48.32 18.15
N ALA A 80 -6.46 48.24 19.36
CA ALA A 80 -5.54 47.18 19.75
C ALA A 80 -6.22 45.79 19.73
N ILE A 81 -7.48 45.71 20.19
CA ILE A 81 -8.28 44.48 20.12
C ILE A 81 -8.54 44.06 18.68
N ALA A 82 -8.86 45.00 17.78
CA ALA A 82 -9.08 44.70 16.37
C ALA A 82 -7.81 44.17 15.67
N GLN A 83 -6.66 44.80 15.94
CA GLN A 83 -5.36 44.34 15.42
C GLN A 83 -4.96 42.97 15.97
N ALA A 84 -5.16 42.73 17.27
CA ALA A 84 -4.89 41.44 17.89
C ALA A 84 -5.76 40.32 17.29
N LYS A 85 -7.03 40.60 16.98
CA LYS A 85 -7.92 39.65 16.27
C LYS A 85 -7.41 39.32 14.87
N GLN A 86 -7.01 40.32 14.08
CA GLN A 86 -6.47 40.09 12.74
C GLN A 86 -5.19 39.25 12.76
N VAL A 87 -4.25 39.58 13.64
CA VAL A 87 -3.00 38.80 13.80
C VAL A 87 -3.28 37.38 14.28
N SER A 88 -4.25 37.19 15.17
CA SER A 88 -4.68 35.85 15.63
C SER A 88 -5.36 35.03 14.52
N GLU A 89 -6.16 35.66 13.65
CA GLU A 89 -6.78 35.00 12.49
C GLU A 89 -5.76 34.62 11.41
N GLU A 90 -4.77 35.47 11.14
CA GLU A 90 -3.69 35.16 10.19
C GLU A 90 -2.75 34.08 10.74
N ALA A 91 -2.41 34.15 12.03
CA ALA A 91 -1.63 33.12 12.69
C ALA A 91 -2.36 31.78 12.72
N SER A 92 -3.68 31.76 13.00
CA SER A 92 -4.46 30.51 12.96
C SER A 92 -4.57 29.94 11.55
N LYS A 93 -4.72 30.77 10.50
CA LYS A 93 -4.65 30.31 9.10
C LYS A 93 -3.28 29.73 8.73
N ALA A 94 -2.18 30.37 9.15
CA ALA A 94 -0.83 29.88 8.90
C ALA A 94 -0.53 28.56 9.64
N VAL A 95 -0.95 28.46 10.91
CA VAL A 95 -0.82 27.23 11.71
C VAL A 95 -1.69 26.10 11.13
N ASN A 96 -2.93 26.39 10.72
CA ASN A 96 -3.79 25.41 10.07
C ASN A 96 -3.17 24.93 8.75
N ASN A 97 -2.63 25.82 7.92
CA ASN A 97 -1.95 25.44 6.67
C ASN A 97 -0.68 24.61 6.91
N ALA A 98 0.13 24.94 7.93
CA ALA A 98 1.33 24.18 8.29
C ALA A 98 0.98 22.80 8.87
N SER A 99 -0.04 22.71 9.73
CA SER A 99 -0.52 21.46 10.32
C SER A 99 -1.17 20.55 9.28
N VAL A 100 -1.97 21.09 8.34
CA VAL A 100 -2.52 20.34 7.19
C VAL A 100 -1.40 19.84 6.29
N LYS A 101 -0.39 20.67 5.98
CA LYS A 101 0.76 20.27 5.17
C LYS A 101 1.58 19.15 5.85
N ASN A 102 1.81 19.25 7.15
CA ASN A 102 2.53 18.21 7.91
C ASN A 102 1.73 16.91 8.04
N GLY A 103 0.41 16.97 8.25
CA GLY A 103 -0.47 15.81 8.25
C GLY A 103 -0.55 15.10 6.89
N VAL A 104 -0.60 15.86 5.80
CA VAL A 104 -0.57 15.33 4.43
C VAL A 104 0.78 14.68 4.12
N ILE A 105 1.90 15.28 4.53
CA ILE A 105 3.26 14.70 4.35
C ILE A 105 3.43 13.41 5.17
N ALA A 106 2.96 13.37 6.41
CA ALA A 106 3.03 12.17 7.25
C ALA A 106 2.21 11.01 6.66
N ASN A 107 0.98 11.28 6.21
CA ASN A 107 0.12 10.29 5.55
C ASN A 107 0.76 9.77 4.25
N CYS A 108 1.44 10.64 3.53
CA CYS A 108 2.17 10.32 2.31
C CYS A 108 3.31 9.31 2.52
N THR A 109 4.12 9.53 3.55
CA THR A 109 5.20 8.62 3.93
C THR A 109 4.65 7.27 4.31
N THR A 110 3.62 7.23 5.17
CA THR A 110 2.99 5.97 5.60
C THR A 110 2.43 5.17 4.42
N VAL A 111 1.67 5.82 3.52
CA VAL A 111 1.11 5.14 2.35
C VAL A 111 2.22 4.65 1.41
N SER A 112 3.27 5.45 1.20
CA SER A 112 4.43 5.05 0.38
C SER A 112 5.15 3.83 0.96
N THR A 113 5.42 3.82 2.28
CA THR A 113 6.03 2.69 2.97
C THR A 113 5.14 1.43 2.92
N ASN A 114 3.81 1.60 3.02
CA ASN A 114 2.88 0.49 2.89
C ASN A 114 2.90 -0.10 1.47
N ILE A 115 2.94 0.75 0.44
CA ILE A 115 3.06 0.32 -0.96
C ILE A 115 4.39 -0.42 -1.18
N GLU A 116 5.51 0.12 -0.70
CA GLU A 116 6.83 -0.54 -0.77
C GLU A 116 6.80 -1.91 -0.08
N THR A 117 6.24 -1.99 1.13
CA THR A 117 6.10 -3.25 1.86
C THR A 117 5.31 -4.28 1.06
N GLN A 118 4.24 -3.86 0.38
CA GLN A 118 3.47 -4.76 -0.49
C GLN A 118 4.26 -5.19 -1.73
N ILE A 119 5.02 -4.28 -2.35
CA ILE A 119 5.90 -4.61 -3.49
C ILE A 119 6.95 -5.64 -3.07
N THR A 120 7.63 -5.41 -1.94
CA THR A 120 8.64 -6.34 -1.40
C THR A 120 8.03 -7.70 -1.11
N LYS A 121 6.93 -7.77 -0.35
CA LYS A 121 6.23 -9.02 -0.07
C LYS A 121 5.81 -9.76 -1.34
N PHE A 122 5.34 -9.03 -2.34
CA PHE A 122 4.97 -9.62 -3.63
C PHE A 122 6.18 -10.19 -4.37
N ASN A 123 7.29 -9.44 -4.42
CA ASN A 123 8.52 -9.87 -5.09
C ASN A 123 9.18 -11.07 -4.39
N ASP A 124 9.21 -11.06 -3.06
CA ASP A 124 9.71 -12.18 -2.25
C ASP A 124 8.90 -13.45 -2.52
N GLY A 125 7.58 -13.31 -2.68
CA GLY A 125 6.69 -14.42 -3.04
C GLY A 125 6.65 -14.77 -4.53
N LYS A 126 7.12 -13.88 -5.42
CA LYS A 126 7.12 -14.04 -6.88
C LYS A 126 8.21 -15.01 -7.32
N ASN A 127 9.45 -14.74 -6.91
CA ASN A 127 10.63 -15.45 -7.42
C ASN A 127 10.54 -16.97 -7.19
N PRO A 128 10.19 -17.46 -5.98
CA PRO A 128 10.10 -18.90 -5.74
C PRO A 128 9.02 -19.59 -6.58
N ARG A 129 7.91 -18.90 -6.89
CA ARG A 129 6.84 -19.48 -7.73
C ARG A 129 7.26 -19.60 -9.19
N VAL A 130 7.90 -18.56 -9.73
CA VAL A 130 8.42 -18.57 -11.11
C VAL A 130 9.49 -19.66 -11.24
N GLU A 131 10.44 -19.70 -10.31
CA GLU A 131 11.49 -20.71 -10.25
C GLU A 131 10.90 -22.13 -10.22
N LYS A 132 9.86 -22.36 -9.41
CA LYS A 132 9.18 -23.66 -9.36
C LYS A 132 8.64 -24.09 -10.73
N PHE A 133 7.97 -23.20 -11.46
CA PHE A 133 7.46 -23.54 -12.79
C PHE A 133 8.58 -23.71 -13.83
N GLN A 134 9.69 -22.96 -13.70
CA GLN A 134 10.88 -23.15 -14.52
C GLN A 134 11.51 -24.52 -14.28
N ILE A 135 11.64 -24.96 -13.02
CA ILE A 135 12.14 -26.30 -12.67
C ILE A 135 11.26 -27.39 -13.30
N ILE A 136 9.93 -27.23 -13.26
CA ILE A 136 9.00 -28.16 -13.89
C ILE A 136 9.22 -28.20 -15.41
N ALA A 137 9.27 -27.03 -16.07
CA ALA A 137 9.49 -26.97 -17.52
C ALA A 137 10.82 -27.59 -17.95
N SER A 138 11.91 -27.30 -17.22
CA SER A 138 13.23 -27.89 -17.46
C SER A 138 13.23 -29.40 -17.24
N SER A 139 12.58 -29.88 -16.18
CA SER A 139 12.48 -31.32 -15.90
C SER A 139 11.70 -32.07 -16.98
N VAL A 140 10.63 -31.46 -17.49
CA VAL A 140 9.85 -32.01 -18.62
C VAL A 140 10.68 -32.02 -19.90
N ALA A 141 11.45 -30.97 -20.17
CA ALA A 141 12.34 -30.90 -21.33
C ALA A 141 13.43 -31.99 -21.28
N GLU A 142 14.04 -32.20 -20.11
CA GLU A 142 15.02 -33.27 -19.88
C GLU A 142 14.39 -34.66 -20.04
N LEU A 143 13.16 -34.85 -19.55
CA LEU A 143 12.42 -36.10 -19.73
C LEU A 143 12.14 -36.38 -21.22
N ILE A 144 11.70 -35.37 -21.97
CA ILE A 144 11.47 -35.47 -23.42
C ILE A 144 12.74 -35.94 -24.15
N LYS A 145 13.92 -35.39 -23.83
CA LYS A 145 15.19 -35.81 -24.45
C LYS A 145 15.46 -37.31 -24.24
N LYS A 146 15.30 -37.80 -23.01
CA LYS A 146 15.52 -39.21 -22.68
C LYS A 146 14.52 -40.13 -23.39
N LEU A 147 13.24 -39.75 -23.42
CA LEU A 147 12.21 -40.56 -24.07
C LEU A 147 12.37 -40.63 -25.59
N LYS A 148 12.97 -39.61 -26.23
CA LYS A 148 13.33 -39.67 -27.65
C LYS A 148 14.37 -40.74 -27.95
N GLU A 149 15.37 -40.90 -27.09
CA GLU A 149 16.40 -41.94 -27.23
C GLU A 149 15.78 -43.34 -27.16
N GLU A 150 14.71 -43.48 -26.37
CA GLU A 150 13.97 -44.73 -26.17
C GLU A 150 12.83 -44.94 -27.17
N LYS A 151 12.66 -44.03 -28.15
CA LYS A 151 11.64 -44.10 -29.20
C LYS A 151 10.20 -44.19 -28.66
N VAL A 152 9.93 -43.62 -27.49
CA VAL A 152 8.58 -43.53 -26.92
C VAL A 152 7.80 -42.41 -27.64
N ASP A 153 6.49 -42.61 -27.86
CA ASP A 153 5.64 -41.53 -28.39
C ASP A 153 5.42 -40.45 -27.34
N ILE A 154 5.96 -39.26 -27.61
CA ILE A 154 5.95 -38.11 -26.69
C ILE A 154 5.29 -36.86 -27.28
N LYS A 155 4.58 -37.00 -28.40
CA LYS A 155 4.03 -35.85 -29.14
C LYS A 155 3.16 -34.94 -28.26
N ASN A 156 2.35 -35.53 -27.39
CA ASN A 156 1.49 -34.78 -26.47
C ASN A 156 2.28 -34.09 -25.34
N LEU A 157 3.35 -34.71 -24.85
CA LEU A 157 4.20 -34.13 -23.81
C LEU A 157 4.99 -32.94 -24.37
N GLU A 158 5.49 -33.03 -25.60
CA GLU A 158 6.14 -31.91 -26.30
C GLU A 158 5.19 -30.73 -26.50
N SER A 159 3.97 -31.00 -26.99
CA SER A 159 2.93 -29.98 -27.12
C SER A 159 2.61 -29.35 -25.76
N SER A 160 2.53 -30.17 -24.72
CA SER A 160 2.28 -29.71 -23.36
C SER A 160 3.37 -28.78 -22.83
N LEU A 161 4.64 -29.09 -23.10
CA LEU A 161 5.77 -28.24 -22.72
C LEU A 161 5.75 -26.88 -23.43
N ILE A 162 5.40 -26.85 -24.71
CA ILE A 162 5.29 -25.59 -25.48
C ILE A 162 4.24 -24.66 -24.84
N ILE A 163 3.06 -25.20 -24.52
CA ILE A 163 1.97 -24.43 -23.90
C ILE A 163 2.35 -24.03 -22.47
N LEU A 164 3.02 -24.91 -21.70
CA LEU A 164 3.53 -24.58 -20.36
C LEU A 164 4.47 -23.37 -20.41
N ASN A 165 5.44 -23.36 -21.33
CA ASN A 165 6.37 -22.24 -21.50
C ASN A 165 5.65 -20.94 -21.90
N LYS A 166 4.64 -21.03 -22.77
CA LYS A 166 3.82 -19.87 -23.14
C LYS A 166 3.07 -19.30 -21.94
N LYS A 167 2.43 -20.15 -21.12
CA LYS A 167 1.70 -19.74 -19.92
C LYS A 167 2.65 -19.17 -18.85
N LEU A 168 3.82 -19.78 -18.66
CA LEU A 168 4.85 -19.27 -17.75
C LEU A 168 5.35 -17.88 -18.18
N LYS A 169 5.62 -17.66 -19.47
CA LYS A 169 5.99 -16.34 -19.99
C LYS A 169 4.88 -15.30 -19.74
N ASN A 170 3.62 -15.68 -19.98
CA ASN A 170 2.48 -14.80 -19.69
C ASN A 170 2.38 -14.47 -18.20
N TYR A 171 2.58 -15.46 -17.33
CA TYR A 171 2.58 -15.26 -15.88
C TYR A 171 3.63 -14.24 -15.43
N ILE A 172 4.87 -14.35 -15.92
CA ILE A 172 5.94 -13.39 -15.63
C ILE A 172 5.55 -11.98 -16.10
N LEU A 173 5.02 -11.85 -17.32
CA LEU A 173 4.60 -10.56 -17.87
C LEU A 173 3.50 -9.88 -17.04
N VAL A 174 2.48 -10.61 -16.61
CA VAL A 174 1.40 -10.02 -15.79
C VAL A 174 1.88 -9.65 -14.39
N GLN A 175 2.84 -10.39 -13.82
CA GLN A 175 3.47 -10.02 -12.55
C GLN A 175 4.25 -8.72 -12.67
N ASP A 176 5.06 -8.57 -13.73
CA ASP A 176 5.83 -7.35 -13.97
C ASP A 176 4.91 -6.14 -14.23
N SER A 177 3.78 -6.36 -14.94
CA SER A 177 2.74 -5.35 -15.13
C SER A 177 2.12 -4.88 -13.80
N TYR A 178 1.81 -5.81 -12.88
CA TYR A 178 1.32 -5.47 -11.55
C TYR A 178 2.35 -4.68 -10.75
N VAL A 179 3.60 -5.15 -10.68
CA VAL A 179 4.69 -4.47 -9.95
C VAL A 179 4.90 -3.06 -10.49
N SER A 180 4.90 -2.90 -11.81
CA SER A 180 4.98 -1.58 -12.45
C SER A 180 3.81 -0.69 -12.05
N GLY A 181 2.57 -1.19 -12.12
CA GLY A 181 1.36 -0.41 -11.77
C GLY A 181 1.33 0.06 -10.32
N ILE A 182 1.65 -0.84 -9.38
CA ILE A 182 1.65 -0.49 -7.95
C ILE A 182 2.83 0.44 -7.61
N THR A 183 3.96 0.30 -8.30
CA THR A 183 5.09 1.23 -8.20
C THR A 183 4.72 2.62 -8.72
N SER A 184 4.01 2.71 -9.85
CA SER A 184 3.48 3.98 -10.36
C SER A 184 2.52 4.64 -9.37
N THR A 185 1.67 3.85 -8.71
CA THR A 185 0.74 4.34 -7.68
C THR A 185 1.48 5.06 -6.55
N LYS A 186 2.65 4.57 -6.13
CA LYS A 186 3.51 5.21 -5.12
C LYS A 186 3.79 6.68 -5.47
N PHE A 187 4.12 6.98 -6.72
CA PHE A 187 4.46 8.33 -7.17
C PHE A 187 3.25 9.27 -7.24
N THR A 188 2.04 8.72 -7.37
CA THR A 188 0.78 9.50 -7.40
C THR A 188 0.31 9.93 -6.01
N THR A 189 0.72 9.22 -4.95
CA THR A 189 0.26 9.43 -3.57
C THR A 189 0.46 10.86 -3.04
N CYS A 190 1.51 11.56 -3.49
CA CYS A 190 1.98 12.80 -2.86
C CYS A 190 2.07 14.00 -3.79
N THR A 191 1.74 13.81 -5.06
CA THR A 191 1.90 14.83 -6.11
C THR A 191 0.60 15.14 -6.84
N LYS A 192 -0.42 14.31 -6.67
CA LYS A 192 -1.63 14.28 -7.50
C LYS A 192 -2.90 14.31 -6.66
N SER A 193 -4.03 14.53 -7.35
CA SER A 193 -5.35 14.55 -6.71
C SER A 193 -5.69 13.18 -6.11
N GLU A 194 -6.47 13.16 -5.02
CA GLU A 194 -6.94 11.93 -4.37
C GLU A 194 -7.62 10.95 -5.35
N ASN A 195 -8.33 11.49 -6.34
CA ASN A 195 -9.01 10.71 -7.37
C ASN A 195 -8.04 9.95 -8.29
N GLU A 196 -6.91 10.58 -8.68
CA GLU A 196 -5.89 9.90 -9.49
C GLU A 196 -5.21 8.77 -8.72
N PHE A 197 -4.92 8.99 -7.43
CA PHE A 197 -4.37 7.95 -6.56
C PHE A 197 -5.33 6.75 -6.44
N LYS A 198 -6.61 7.01 -6.16
CA LYS A 198 -7.64 5.96 -6.06
C LYS A 198 -7.77 5.17 -7.37
N SER A 199 -7.77 5.87 -8.51
CA SER A 199 -7.84 5.23 -9.82
C SER A 199 -6.61 4.36 -10.10
N SER A 200 -5.41 4.85 -9.78
CA SER A 200 -4.15 4.10 -9.96
C SER A 200 -4.08 2.87 -9.06
N LEU A 201 -4.57 3.00 -7.82
CA LEU A 201 -4.66 1.89 -6.88
C LEU A 201 -5.65 0.83 -7.36
N GLN A 202 -6.83 1.24 -7.85
CA GLN A 202 -7.84 0.32 -8.37
C GLN A 202 -7.33 -0.44 -9.62
N ASP A 203 -6.64 0.24 -10.53
CA ASP A 203 -6.00 -0.41 -11.69
C ASP A 203 -4.95 -1.45 -11.24
N SER A 204 -4.13 -1.11 -10.25
CA SER A 204 -3.15 -2.03 -9.67
C SER A 204 -3.81 -3.26 -9.02
N GLN A 205 -4.94 -3.08 -8.32
CA GLN A 205 -5.72 -4.19 -7.75
C GLN A 205 -6.30 -5.10 -8.83
N ASN A 206 -6.78 -4.54 -9.94
CA ASN A 206 -7.25 -5.32 -11.08
C ASN A 206 -6.11 -6.15 -11.71
N LYS A 207 -4.93 -5.56 -11.86
CA LYS A 207 -3.72 -6.28 -12.32
C LYS A 207 -3.35 -7.42 -11.36
N LEU A 208 -3.44 -7.22 -10.05
CA LEU A 208 -3.21 -8.29 -9.07
C LEU A 208 -4.20 -9.45 -9.23
N LYS A 209 -5.47 -9.16 -9.51
CA LYS A 209 -6.47 -10.20 -9.79
C LYS A 209 -6.08 -11.02 -11.01
N ILE A 210 -5.67 -10.35 -12.10
CA ILE A 210 -5.18 -11.02 -13.32
C ILE A 210 -3.98 -11.92 -13.00
N VAL A 211 -3.02 -11.45 -12.19
CA VAL A 211 -1.88 -12.28 -11.74
C VAL A 211 -2.36 -13.56 -11.04
N LYS A 212 -3.33 -13.45 -10.12
CA LYS A 212 -3.88 -14.61 -9.39
C LYS A 212 -4.58 -15.59 -10.33
N ASP A 213 -5.36 -15.09 -11.27
CA ASP A 213 -6.09 -15.91 -12.25
C ASP A 213 -5.11 -16.65 -13.18
N VAL A 214 -4.09 -15.95 -13.70
CA VAL A 214 -3.04 -16.55 -14.55
C VAL A 214 -2.20 -17.56 -13.77
N ALA A 215 -1.88 -17.29 -12.51
CA ALA A 215 -1.17 -18.25 -11.65
C ALA A 215 -1.96 -19.54 -11.47
N LYS A 216 -3.27 -19.42 -11.22
CA LYS A 216 -4.19 -20.56 -11.09
C LYS A 216 -4.29 -21.36 -12.39
N ASP A 217 -4.47 -20.69 -13.52
CA ASP A 217 -4.52 -21.33 -14.84
C ASP A 217 -3.21 -22.08 -15.16
N LEU A 218 -2.05 -21.49 -14.85
CA LEU A 218 -0.75 -22.14 -15.00
C LEU A 218 -0.63 -23.39 -14.10
N GLN A 219 -1.04 -23.30 -12.84
CA GLN A 219 -1.05 -24.43 -11.92
C GLN A 219 -1.97 -25.56 -12.41
N ASP A 220 -3.20 -25.22 -12.78
CA ASP A 220 -4.19 -26.17 -13.29
C ASP A 220 -3.68 -26.85 -14.58
N TYR A 221 -3.00 -26.10 -15.45
CA TYR A 221 -2.41 -26.63 -16.67
C TYR A 221 -1.32 -27.67 -16.39
N VAL A 222 -0.43 -27.40 -15.42
CA VAL A 222 0.59 -28.36 -14.99
C VAL A 222 -0.06 -29.64 -14.45
N GLN A 223 -1.09 -29.50 -13.61
CA GLN A 223 -1.74 -30.65 -12.98
C GLN A 223 -2.54 -31.50 -13.98
N LYS A 224 -3.27 -30.87 -14.89
CA LYS A 224 -4.20 -31.56 -15.80
C LYS A 224 -3.51 -32.04 -17.07
N ASN A 225 -2.56 -31.30 -17.63
CA ASN A 225 -1.98 -31.67 -18.92
C ASN A 225 -0.60 -32.30 -18.72
N VAL A 226 0.34 -31.58 -18.11
CA VAL A 226 1.72 -32.05 -17.97
C VAL A 226 1.79 -33.33 -17.13
N ARG A 227 1.19 -33.34 -15.93
CA ARG A 227 1.24 -34.51 -15.04
C ARG A 227 0.51 -35.72 -15.62
N GLN A 228 -0.62 -35.52 -16.30
CA GLN A 228 -1.36 -36.62 -16.91
C GLN A 228 -0.58 -37.25 -18.07
N GLU A 229 0.04 -36.45 -18.94
CA GLU A 229 0.88 -37.00 -20.02
C GLU A 229 2.10 -37.75 -19.49
N ILE A 230 2.75 -37.23 -18.44
CA ILE A 230 3.84 -37.95 -17.75
C ILE A 230 3.37 -39.30 -17.20
N GLN A 231 2.17 -39.34 -16.62
CA GLN A 231 1.60 -40.58 -16.08
C GLN A 231 1.29 -41.59 -17.18
N LYS A 232 0.72 -41.15 -18.31
CA LYS A 232 0.48 -42.02 -19.48
C LYS A 232 1.77 -42.65 -20.01
N ILE A 233 2.83 -41.85 -20.14
CA ILE A 233 4.15 -42.33 -20.58
C ILE A 233 4.71 -43.34 -19.57
N LYS A 234 4.58 -43.07 -18.27
CA LYS A 234 4.99 -44.01 -17.22
C LYS A 234 4.32 -45.38 -17.40
N ASP A 235 3.04 -45.38 -17.71
CA ASP A 235 2.25 -46.61 -17.88
C ASP A 235 2.61 -47.34 -19.19
N GLN A 236 3.01 -46.63 -20.25
CA GLN A 236 3.56 -47.23 -21.48
C GLN A 236 4.90 -47.93 -21.23
N THR A 237 5.79 -47.33 -20.43
CA THR A 237 7.15 -47.86 -20.18
C THR A 237 7.24 -48.97 -19.13
N LYS A 238 6.12 -49.31 -18.47
CA LYS A 238 6.05 -50.36 -17.45
C LYS A 238 5.71 -51.74 -18.03
N ASN A 239 5.13 -51.79 -19.22
CA ASN A 239 4.85 -53.00 -19.97
C ASN A 239 6.04 -53.32 -20.89
#